data_AF-M1AZ16-F1
#
_entry.id   AF-M1AZ16-F1
#
_cell.length_a   1.000
_cell.length_b   1.000
_cell.length_c   1.000
_cell.angle_alpha   90.00
_cell.angle_beta   90.00
_cell.angle_gamma   90.00
#
_symmetry.space_group_name_H-M   'P 1'
#
loop_
_entity.id
_entity.type
_entity.pdbx_description
1 polymer ?
#
loop_
_entity_poly.entity_id
_entity_poly.type
_entity_poly.pdbx_seq_one_letter_code
_entity_poly.pdbx_strand_id
1 'polypeptide(L)'
;MGSGSSAWIGELPIYLKNEMDSKVLDLNSSSTPSEGIEDEMKAAAQDIASYQVVLSGDGKIVGFQPTSRVAESQWDANPLVKELYGKEKLSPDLIEQGLKISRSSDAVVLELLMSTNPQSSFALVRPVTENSR
;
A
#
# COMPACT_ATOMS: atom_id res chain seq x y z
N MET A 1 -12.93 -12.48 12.99
CA MET A 1 -11.76 -11.69 12.56
C MET A 1 -11.34 -12.22 11.22
N GLY A 2 -11.70 -11.52 10.14
CA GLY A 2 -11.43 -11.99 8.79
C GLY A 2 -9.92 -12.00 8.56
N SER A 3 -9.39 -13.14 8.13
CA SER A 3 -8.08 -13.21 7.48
C SER A 3 -8.20 -12.32 6.25
N GLY A 4 -7.77 -11.06 6.35
CA GLY A 4 -7.94 -10.11 5.26
C GLY A 4 -7.07 -10.55 4.09
N SER A 5 -7.72 -11.02 3.02
CA SER A 5 -7.01 -11.49 1.83
C SER A 5 -6.35 -10.32 1.12
N SER A 6 -5.04 -10.40 0.95
CA SER A 6 -4.30 -9.50 0.06
C SER A 6 -4.57 -9.88 -1.40
N ALA A 7 -4.49 -8.91 -2.30
CA ALA A 7 -4.62 -9.12 -3.74
C ALA A 7 -3.55 -8.33 -4.49
N TRP A 8 -3.00 -8.90 -5.56
CA TRP A 8 -1.99 -8.22 -6.38
C TRP A 8 -2.20 -8.45 -7.86
N ILE A 9 -1.63 -7.55 -8.67
CA ILE A 9 -1.54 -7.67 -10.12
C ILE A 9 -0.08 -7.49 -10.53
N GLY A 10 0.30 -8.07 -11.67
CA GLY A 10 1.67 -8.01 -12.18
C GLY A 10 2.61 -8.96 -11.44
N GLU A 11 3.91 -8.80 -11.70
CA GLU A 11 4.94 -9.65 -11.11
C GLU A 11 5.40 -9.09 -9.77
N LEU A 12 4.91 -9.70 -8.68
CA LEU A 12 5.27 -9.28 -7.33
C LEU A 12 6.73 -9.68 -7.01
N PRO A 13 7.57 -8.76 -6.50
CA PRO A 13 8.93 -9.07 -6.05
C PRO A 13 8.97 -10.21 -5.02
N ILE A 14 10.06 -10.98 -5.04
CA ILE A 14 10.20 -12.21 -4.24
C ILE A 14 10.10 -11.93 -2.75
N TYR A 15 10.67 -10.83 -2.26
CA TYR A 15 10.60 -10.48 -0.84
C TYR A 15 9.16 -10.14 -0.38
N LEU A 16 8.33 -9.54 -1.24
CA LEU A 16 6.92 -9.28 -0.91
C LEU A 16 6.09 -10.58 -0.92
N LYS A 17 6.38 -11.51 -1.83
CA LYS A 17 5.80 -12.86 -1.83
C LYS A 17 6.15 -13.59 -0.52
N ASN A 18 7.43 -13.57 -0.15
CA ASN A 18 7.92 -14.20 1.07
C ASN A 18 7.31 -13.60 2.34
N GLU A 19 7.11 -12.28 2.41
CA GLU A 19 6.45 -11.64 3.55
C GLU A 19 5.00 -12.15 3.73
N MET A 20 4.29 -12.36 2.62
CA MET A 20 2.94 -12.89 2.63
C MET A 20 2.91 -14.36 3.04
N ASP A 21 3.82 -15.17 2.51
CA ASP A 21 3.95 -16.59 2.86
C ASP A 21 4.41 -16.76 4.31
N SER A 22 5.28 -15.87 4.81
CA SER A 22 5.76 -15.87 6.20
C SER A 22 4.65 -15.57 7.20
N LYS A 23 3.69 -14.67 6.89
CA LYS A 23 2.51 -14.42 7.74
C LYS A 23 1.55 -15.62 7.81
N VAL A 24 1.63 -16.57 6.87
CA VAL A 24 0.90 -17.86 6.93
C VAL A 24 1.67 -18.90 7.77
N LEU A 25 2.97 -18.68 7.98
CA LEU A 25 3.93 -19.59 8.59
C LEU A 25 4.50 -19.08 9.92
N ASP A 26 3.77 -18.21 10.61
CA ASP A 26 4.03 -17.88 12.02
C ASP A 26 3.68 -19.09 12.91
N LEU A 27 4.49 -20.15 12.79
CA LEU A 27 4.67 -21.15 13.84
C LEU A 27 5.97 -21.96 13.74
N ASN A 28 6.83 -21.90 12.69
CA ASN A 28 8.09 -22.67 12.81
C ASN A 28 9.34 -22.43 11.93
N SER A 29 9.50 -21.37 11.15
CA SER A 29 10.72 -21.26 10.32
C SER A 29 11.42 -19.91 10.41
N SER A 30 12.45 -19.85 11.26
CA SER A 30 13.51 -18.85 11.17
C SER A 30 14.28 -19.06 9.86
N SER A 31 13.92 -18.34 8.80
CA SER A 31 14.76 -18.24 7.60
C SER A 31 15.57 -16.96 7.68
N THR A 32 16.89 -17.09 7.86
CA THR A 32 17.84 -15.98 7.72
C THR A 32 17.75 -15.39 6.30
N PRO A 33 17.63 -14.07 6.14
CA PRO A 33 17.69 -13.45 4.81
C PRO A 33 19.05 -13.72 4.19
N SER A 34 19.07 -14.24 2.96
CA SER A 34 20.29 -14.36 2.16
C SER A 34 20.74 -12.95 1.75
N GLU A 35 22.05 -12.67 1.78
CA GLU A 35 22.67 -11.35 1.53
C GLU A 35 22.17 -10.69 0.22
N GLY A 36 21.91 -11.47 -0.84
CA GLY A 36 21.36 -10.97 -2.11
C GLY A 36 19.89 -10.52 -2.06
N ILE A 37 19.08 -11.04 -1.13
CA ILE A 37 17.67 -10.64 -0.96
C ILE A 37 17.60 -9.30 -0.24
N GLU A 38 18.56 -9.00 0.65
CA GLU A 38 18.61 -7.75 1.39
C GLU A 38 18.95 -6.57 0.47
N ASP A 39 19.89 -6.74 -0.46
CA ASP A 39 20.20 -5.75 -1.49
C ASP A 39 19.04 -5.55 -2.49
N GLU A 40 18.38 -6.64 -2.92
CA GLU A 40 17.19 -6.55 -3.76
C GLU A 40 16.03 -5.84 -3.04
N MET A 41 15.84 -6.12 -1.74
CA MET A 41 14.83 -5.47 -0.90
C MET A 41 15.15 -3.97 -0.73
N LYS A 42 16.42 -3.60 -0.54
CA LYS A 42 16.83 -2.19 -0.44
C LYS A 42 16.65 -1.44 -1.75
N ALA A 43 16.99 -2.06 -2.88
CA ALA A 43 16.82 -1.47 -4.21
C ALA A 43 15.33 -1.33 -4.54
N ALA A 44 14.54 -2.38 -4.33
CA ALA A 44 13.12 -2.37 -4.64
C ALA A 44 12.31 -1.49 -3.68
N ALA A 45 12.72 -1.33 -2.41
CA ALA A 45 12.12 -0.37 -1.48
C ALA A 45 12.26 1.09 -1.94
N GLN A 46 13.26 1.41 -2.77
CA GLN A 46 13.39 2.75 -3.37
C GLN A 46 12.44 2.96 -4.55
N ASP A 47 11.95 1.87 -5.15
CA ASP A 47 11.08 1.86 -6.32
C ASP A 47 9.62 1.49 -5.98
N ILE A 48 9.25 1.44 -4.68
CA ILE A 48 7.88 1.18 -4.26
C ILE A 48 7.25 2.45 -3.71
N ALA A 49 6.17 2.87 -4.35
CA ALA A 49 5.24 3.85 -3.82
C ALA A 49 4.21 3.13 -2.94
N SER A 50 4.13 3.53 -1.67
CA SER A 50 3.13 3.07 -0.72
C SER A 50 2.06 4.13 -0.46
N TYR A 51 0.81 3.70 -0.43
CA TYR A 51 -0.36 4.54 -0.19
C TYR A 51 -1.28 3.88 0.85
N GLN A 52 -1.97 4.71 1.62
CA GLN A 52 -3.09 4.28 2.43
C GLN A 52 -4.38 4.58 1.68
N VAL A 53 -5.25 3.58 1.58
CA VAL A 53 -6.58 3.68 0.99
C VAL A 53 -7.61 3.45 2.10
N VAL A 54 -8.57 4.36 2.23
CA VAL A 54 -9.68 4.20 3.17
C VAL A 54 -10.94 3.91 2.35
N LEU A 55 -11.58 2.79 2.64
CA LEU A 55 -12.86 2.40 2.07
C LEU A 55 -13.98 2.61 3.08
N SER A 56 -15.14 3.06 2.63
CA SER A 56 -16.38 2.99 3.41
C SER A 56 -16.97 1.58 3.38
N GLY A 57 -17.93 1.29 4.28
CA GLY A 57 -18.59 -0.02 4.36
C GLY A 57 -19.34 -0.45 3.09
N ASP A 58 -19.67 0.49 2.19
CA ASP A 58 -20.24 0.22 0.86
C ASP A 58 -19.17 0.02 -0.24
N GLY A 59 -17.88 -0.02 0.13
CA GLY A 59 -16.76 -0.31 -0.77
C GLY A 59 -16.25 0.88 -1.59
N LYS A 60 -16.70 2.11 -1.29
CA LYS A 60 -16.20 3.31 -1.98
C LYS A 60 -14.91 3.81 -1.36
N ILE A 61 -14.01 4.32 -2.19
CA ILE A 61 -12.80 5.01 -1.71
C ILE A 61 -13.21 6.35 -1.13
N VAL A 62 -13.01 6.50 0.17
CA VAL A 62 -13.27 7.72 0.94
C VAL A 62 -11.98 8.34 1.45
N GLY A 63 -10.81 7.84 1.07
CA GLY A 63 -9.55 8.46 1.45
C GLY A 63 -8.38 7.81 0.73
N PHE A 64 -7.41 8.63 0.34
CA PHE A 64 -6.21 8.19 -0.34
C PHE A 64 -5.05 9.10 0.03
N GLN A 65 -3.98 8.55 0.61
CA GLN A 65 -2.81 9.35 0.98
C GLN A 65 -1.51 8.59 0.75
N PRO A 66 -0.43 9.27 0.36
CA PRO A 66 0.88 8.64 0.28
C PRO A 66 1.39 8.33 1.70
N THR A 67 2.08 7.21 1.86
CA THR A 67 2.73 6.82 3.13
C THR A 67 4.24 6.69 3.00
N SER A 68 4.79 6.91 1.80
CA SER A 68 6.22 6.91 1.54
C SER A 68 6.63 8.13 0.72
N ARG A 69 7.90 8.51 0.86
CA ARG A 69 8.53 9.60 0.10
C ARG A 69 8.45 9.38 -1.42
N VAL A 70 8.54 8.12 -1.86
CA VAL A 70 8.41 7.76 -3.28
C VAL A 70 7.00 8.09 -3.76
N ALA A 71 5.98 7.68 -3.00
CA ALA A 71 4.57 7.98 -3.29
C ALA A 71 4.26 9.48 -3.29
N GLU A 72 4.85 10.25 -2.36
CA GLU A 72 4.75 11.72 -2.35
C GLU A 72 5.37 12.34 -3.60
N SER A 73 6.57 11.88 -4.00
CA SER A 73 7.27 12.45 -5.16
C SER A 73 6.55 12.23 -6.48
N GLN A 74 5.75 11.16 -6.58
CA GLN A 74 5.00 10.79 -7.77
C GLN A 74 3.50 11.08 -7.67
N TRP A 75 3.07 11.79 -6.62
CA TRP A 75 1.67 12.05 -6.32
C TRP A 75 0.90 12.66 -7.51
N ASP A 76 1.41 13.75 -8.08
CA ASP A 76 0.79 14.44 -9.23
C ASP A 76 0.74 13.57 -10.51
N ALA A 77 1.64 12.59 -10.61
CA ALA A 77 1.73 11.69 -11.76
C ALA A 77 0.84 10.45 -11.60
N ASN A 78 0.37 10.14 -10.39
CA ASN A 78 -0.42 8.94 -10.13
C ASN A 78 -1.83 9.07 -10.74
N PRO A 79 -2.25 8.11 -11.60
CA PRO A 79 -3.58 8.16 -12.23
C PRO A 79 -4.73 8.08 -11.22
N LEU A 80 -4.54 7.43 -10.07
CA LEU A 80 -5.56 7.34 -9.01
C LEU A 80 -5.84 8.69 -8.37
N VAL A 81 -4.82 9.54 -8.22
CA VAL A 81 -4.98 10.90 -7.66
C VAL A 81 -5.87 11.74 -8.57
N LYS A 82 -5.64 11.66 -9.88
CA LYS A 82 -6.46 12.36 -10.88
C LYS A 82 -7.90 11.88 -10.92
N GLU A 83 -8.12 10.59 -10.73
CA GLU A 83 -9.46 10.00 -10.73
C GLU A 83 -10.22 10.34 -9.44
N LEU A 84 -9.57 10.21 -8.29
CA LEU A 84 -10.19 10.39 -6.97
C LEU A 84 -10.44 11.87 -6.64
N TYR A 85 -9.53 12.75 -7.04
CA TYR A 85 -9.58 14.16 -6.65
C TYR A 85 -9.69 15.13 -7.85
N GLY A 86 -9.82 14.61 -9.07
CA GLY A 86 -9.97 15.42 -10.28
C GLY A 86 -8.65 15.99 -10.82
N LYS A 87 -8.76 16.91 -11.80
CA LYS A 87 -7.62 17.51 -12.52
C LYS A 87 -6.91 18.64 -11.75
N GLU A 88 -7.29 18.92 -10.52
CA GLU A 88 -6.65 19.98 -9.73
C GLU A 88 -5.32 19.48 -9.15
N LYS A 89 -4.29 20.33 -9.19
CA LYS A 89 -2.98 20.03 -8.59
C LYS A 89 -3.16 19.99 -7.08
N LEU A 90 -3.06 18.81 -6.49
CA LEU A 90 -3.22 18.62 -5.07
C LEU A 90 -1.87 18.32 -4.47
N SER A 91 -1.39 19.21 -3.61
CA SER A 91 -0.25 18.88 -2.76
C SER A 91 -0.64 17.74 -1.81
N PRO A 92 0.27 16.81 -1.49
CA PRO A 92 0.00 15.75 -0.52
C PRO A 92 -0.33 16.29 0.87
N ASP A 93 0.08 17.53 1.16
CA ASP A 93 -0.22 18.27 2.41
C ASP A 93 -1.65 18.82 2.47
N LEU A 94 -2.35 18.85 1.34
CA LEU A 94 -3.75 19.24 1.23
C LEU A 94 -4.64 17.99 1.36
N ILE A 95 -4.39 17.18 2.39
CA ILE A 95 -5.33 16.15 2.82
C ILE A 95 -6.66 16.88 3.09
N GLU A 96 -7.72 16.43 2.42
CA GLU A 96 -9.05 17.02 2.52
C GLU A 96 -9.41 17.33 3.98
N GLN A 97 -9.59 18.62 4.29
CA GLN A 97 -10.25 19.10 5.52
C GLN A 97 -11.74 18.70 5.58
N GLY A 98 -12.18 17.74 4.75
CA GLY A 98 -13.58 17.52 4.40
C GLY A 98 -14.10 16.12 4.66
N LEU A 99 -13.25 15.13 4.90
CA LEU A 99 -13.73 13.82 5.34
C LEU A 99 -14.06 13.89 6.82
N LYS A 100 -15.22 14.48 7.11
CA LYS A 100 -16.08 14.04 8.21
C LYS A 100 -16.45 12.59 7.93
N ILE A 101 -15.47 11.68 7.98
CA ILE A 101 -15.73 10.31 8.33
C ILE A 101 -16.18 10.44 9.78
N SER A 102 -17.50 10.58 9.98
CA SER A 102 -18.09 10.08 11.21
C SER A 102 -17.41 8.74 11.42
N ARG A 103 -16.84 8.49 12.62
CA ARG A 103 -16.28 7.19 13.02
C ARG A 103 -17.36 6.11 12.89
N SER A 104 -17.69 5.80 11.65
CA SER A 104 -18.54 4.74 11.23
C SER A 104 -17.62 3.55 11.36
N SER A 105 -17.99 2.68 12.27
CA SER A 105 -17.32 1.43 12.65
C SER A 105 -16.94 0.52 11.46
N ASP A 106 -17.31 0.90 10.25
CA ASP A 106 -17.31 0.08 9.05
C ASP A 106 -16.29 0.58 8.00
N ALA A 107 -15.51 1.62 8.31
CA ALA A 107 -14.43 2.05 7.43
C ALA A 107 -13.27 1.05 7.47
N VAL A 108 -12.81 0.61 6.30
CA VAL A 108 -11.71 -0.35 6.14
C VAL A 108 -10.48 0.38 5.62
N VAL A 109 -9.36 0.23 6.31
CA VAL A 109 -8.09 0.81 5.93
C VAL A 109 -7.21 -0.25 5.26
N LEU A 110 -6.77 0.04 4.04
CA LEU A 110 -5.90 -0.80 3.23
C LEU A 110 -4.60 -0.08 2.94
N GLU A 111 -3.54 -0.86 2.76
CA GLU A 111 -2.26 -0.42 2.21
C GLU A 111 -2.19 -0.85 0.75
N LEU A 112 -1.86 0.08 -0.13
CA LEU A 112 -1.61 -0.14 -1.54
C LEU A 112 -0.12 0.12 -1.81
N LEU A 113 0.58 -0.92 -2.25
CA LEU A 113 1.96 -0.86 -2.73
C LEU A 113 1.95 -0.90 -4.25
N MET A 114 2.64 0.04 -4.89
CA MET A 114 2.77 0.12 -6.33
C MET A 114 4.24 0.24 -6.70
N SER A 115 4.66 -0.48 -7.74
CA SER A 115 5.97 -0.24 -8.33
C SER A 115 5.97 1.07 -9.11
N THR A 116 7.04 1.84 -8.92
CA THR A 116 7.39 2.99 -9.74
C THR A 116 8.39 2.63 -10.84
N ASN A 117 8.88 1.38 -10.86
CA ASN A 117 9.81 0.88 -11.85
C ASN A 117 9.03 0.34 -13.07
N PRO A 118 9.14 0.97 -14.25
CA PRO A 118 8.41 0.53 -15.44
C PRO A 118 8.85 -0.85 -15.95
N GLN A 119 10.04 -1.34 -15.59
CA GLN A 119 10.53 -2.66 -15.95
C GLN A 119 9.97 -3.78 -15.05
N SER A 120 9.41 -3.42 -13.90
CA SER A 120 8.83 -4.37 -12.94
C SER A 120 7.54 -3.78 -12.38
N SER A 121 6.49 -3.75 -13.20
CA SER A 121 5.21 -3.16 -12.82
C SER A 121 4.36 -4.14 -12.01
N PHE A 122 4.00 -3.75 -10.79
CA PHE A 122 3.05 -4.47 -9.96
C PHE A 122 2.22 -3.51 -9.11
N ALA A 123 1.08 -3.98 -8.65
CA ALA A 123 0.34 -3.35 -7.56
C ALA A 123 -0.16 -4.41 -6.59
N LEU A 124 -0.05 -4.15 -5.30
CA LEU A 124 -0.43 -5.03 -4.22
C LEU A 124 -1.31 -4.25 -3.24
N VAL A 125 -2.51 -4.73 -2.97
CA VAL A 125 -3.37 -4.25 -1.89
C VAL A 125 -3.40 -5.26 -0.75
N ARG A 126 -3.26 -4.78 0.48
CA ARG A 126 -3.34 -5.60 1.69
C ARG A 126 -4.02 -4.85 2.83
N PRO A 127 -4.63 -5.54 3.80
CA PRO A 127 -5.16 -4.90 4.99
C PRO A 127 -4.04 -4.28 5.81
N VAL A 128 -4.28 -3.08 6.37
CA VAL A 128 -3.39 -2.55 7.41
C VAL A 128 -3.69 -3.34 8.69
N THR A 129 -2.82 -4.27 9.06
CA THR A 129 -2.87 -4.88 10.40
C THR A 129 -2.53 -3.80 11.41
N GLU A 130 -3.53 -3.26 12.09
CA GLU A 130 -3.36 -2.38 13.24
C GLU A 130 -2.67 -3.19 14.34
N ASN A 131 -1.34 -3.13 14.40
CA ASN A 131 -0.61 -3.60 15.57
C ASN A 131 -1.03 -2.68 16.72
N SER A 132 -1.97 -3.16 17.55
CA SER A 132 -2.38 -2.51 18.79
C SER A 132 -1.15 -2.09 19.59
N ARG A 133 -0.97 -0.77 19.75
CA ARG A 133 -0.10 -0.21 20.78
C ARG A 133 -0.86 -0.10 22.10
#